data_AF-A0A920RK14-F1
#
_entry.id   AF-A0A920RK14-F1
#
_cell.length_a   1.000
_cell.length_b   1.000
_cell.length_c   1.000
_cell.angle_alpha   90.00
_cell.angle_beta   90.00
_cell.angle_gamma   90.00
#
_symmetry.space_group_name_H-M   'P 1'
#
loop_
_entity.id
_entity.type
_entity.pdbx_description
1 polymer ?
#
loop_
_entity_poly.entity_id
_entity_poly.type
_entity_poly.pdbx_seq_one_letter_code
_entity_poly.pdbx_strand_id
1 'polypeptide(L)' 'MIGQVWESSSDGSYGLTREFIILFPVTCSNGEYEIVQGLEISHFSRARMDVTQAELKEERQWCA' A
#
# COMPACT_ATOMS: atom_id res chain seq x y z
N MET A 1 -4.67 -15.05 -9.55
CA MET A 1 -5.22 -14.84 -8.19
C MET A 1 -4.67 -13.50 -7.72
N ILE A 2 -5.51 -12.57 -7.30
CA ILE A 2 -5.04 -11.29 -6.75
C ILE A 2 -4.63 -11.55 -5.31
N GLY A 3 -3.34 -11.43 -5.02
CA GLY A 3 -2.77 -11.61 -3.69
C GLY A 3 -2.66 -10.29 -2.94
N GLN A 4 -2.24 -10.36 -1.67
CA GLN A 4 -1.80 -9.19 -0.91
C GLN A 4 -0.36 -9.41 -0.48
N VAL A 5 0.51 -8.44 -0.74
CA VAL A 5 1.96 -8.52 -0.46
C VAL A 5 2.35 -7.50 0.59
N TRP A 6 3.32 -7.88 1.44
CA TRP A 6 3.99 -7.03 2.41
C TRP A 6 5.34 -6.60 1.83
N GLU A 7 5.47 -5.35 1.38
CA GLU A 7 6.73 -4.79 0.89
C GLU A 7 7.12 -3.54 1.70
N SER A 8 8.36 -3.52 2.20
CA SER A 8 8.90 -2.43 3.04
C SER A 8 9.40 -1.22 2.27
N SER A 9 9.33 -1.28 0.94
CA SER A 9 9.68 -0.18 0.05
C SER A 9 8.51 0.01 -0.91
N SER A 10 7.48 0.75 -0.49
CA SER A 10 6.47 1.19 -1.46
C SER A 10 7.19 1.97 -2.55
N ASP A 11 7.07 1.59 -3.82
CA ASP A 11 7.83 2.24 -4.90
C ASP A 11 7.34 3.68 -5.20
N GLY A 12 6.66 4.33 -4.25
CA GLY A 12 5.86 5.54 -4.49
C GLY A 12 4.60 5.26 -5.31
N SER A 13 4.31 3.99 -5.59
CA SER A 13 3.10 3.56 -6.28
C SER A 13 1.87 4.13 -5.58
N TYR A 14 0.96 4.72 -6.37
CA TYR A 14 -0.26 5.37 -5.89
C TYR A 14 -0.06 6.62 -4.99
N GLY A 15 1.14 7.24 -5.03
CA GLY A 15 1.42 8.49 -4.30
C GLY A 15 1.46 8.31 -2.79
N LEU A 16 1.83 7.11 -2.32
CA LEU A 16 2.07 6.81 -0.92
C LEU A 16 3.54 7.00 -0.56
N THR A 17 3.80 7.48 0.66
CA THR A 17 5.15 7.73 1.15
C THR A 17 5.88 6.42 1.42
N ARG A 18 7.17 6.35 1.08
CA ARG A 18 8.09 5.20 1.24
C ARG A 18 8.33 4.70 2.67
N GLU A 19 7.64 5.28 3.64
CA GLU A 19 7.95 5.13 5.07
C GLU A 19 7.06 4.12 5.79
N PHE A 20 6.06 3.55 5.10
CA PHE A 20 5.07 2.63 5.66
C PHE A 20 4.94 1.37 4.82
N ILE A 21 4.80 0.23 5.51
CA ILE A 21 4.40 -1.03 4.89
C ILE A 21 2.88 -0.99 4.71
N ILE A 22 2.41 -1.01 3.47
CA ILE A 22 0.98 -0.92 3.12
C ILE A 22 0.67 -1.98 2.07
N LEU A 23 -0.54 -2.55 2.13
CA LEU A 23 -0.98 -3.61 1.23
C LEU A 23 -1.38 -3.02 -0.13
N PHE A 24 -0.84 -3.59 -1.21
CA PHE A 24 -1.15 -3.19 -2.58
C PHE A 24 -1.89 -4.32 -3.34
N PRO A 25 -2.73 -3.96 -4.34
CA PRO A 25 -3.26 -4.95 -5.26
C PRO A 25 -2.12 -5.54 -6.08
N VAL A 26 -1.88 -6.85 -5.94
CA VAL A 26 -0.86 -7.56 -6.73
C VAL A 26 -1.48 -8.66 -7.57
N THR A 27 -0.88 -8.93 -8.72
CA THR A 27 -1.10 -10.17 -9.47
C THR A 27 0.01 -11.15 -9.16
N CYS A 28 -0.37 -12.39 -8.81
CA CYS A 28 0.59 -13.48 -8.62
C CYS A 28 0.61 -14.39 -9.86
N SER A 29 1.78 -14.56 -10.46
CA SER A 29 2.01 -15.47 -11.60
C SER A 29 3.38 -16.13 -11.50
N ASN A 30 3.47 -17.42 -11.79
CA ASN A 30 4.72 -18.20 -11.79
C ASN A 30 5.57 -18.09 -10.50
N GLY A 31 4.94 -17.91 -9.33
CA GLY A 31 5.64 -17.79 -8.05
C GLY A 31 6.19 -16.39 -7.77
N GLU A 32 6.00 -15.44 -8.70
CA GLU A 32 6.33 -14.03 -8.54
C GLU A 32 5.06 -13.20 -8.31
N TYR A 33 5.23 -12.04 -7.70
CA TYR A 33 4.17 -11.05 -7.52
C TYR A 33 4.54 -9.75 -8.22
N GLU A 34 3.55 -9.10 -8.81
CA GLU A 34 3.69 -7.79 -9.42
C GLU A 34 2.61 -6.85 -8.90
N ILE A 35 3.00 -5.64 -8.48
CA ILE A 35 2.04 -4.59 -8.11
C ILE A 35 1.31 -4.14 -9.36
N VAL A 36 -0.02 -4.24 -9.33
CA VAL A 36 -0.85 -3.74 -10.43
C VAL A 36 -0.70 -2.22 -10.47
N GLN A 37 -0.25 -1.67 -11.60
CA GLN A 37 -0.11 -0.24 -11.84
C GLN A 37 -1.27 0.29 -12.69
N GLY A 38 -1.53 1.60 -12.62
CA GLY A 38 -2.50 2.27 -13.50
C GLY A 38 -3.97 2.06 -13.13
N LEU A 39 -4.28 1.61 -11.91
CA LEU A 39 -5.66 1.61 -11.42
C LEU A 39 -6.10 3.02 -11.05
N GLU A 40 -7.26 3.44 -11.53
CA GLU A 40 -7.87 4.69 -11.08
C GLU A 40 -8.30 4.55 -9.62
N ILE A 41 -7.73 5.39 -8.75
CA ILE A 41 -8.14 5.46 -7.35
C ILE A 41 -9.33 6.41 -7.25
N SER A 42 -10.48 5.86 -6.89
CA SER A 42 -11.65 6.67 -6.55
C SER A 42 -11.39 7.54 -5.31
N HIS A 43 -12.09 8.67 -5.19
CA HIS A 43 -12.00 9.53 -3.99
C HIS A 43 -12.30 8.78 -2.69
N PHE A 44 -13.24 7.84 -2.71
CA PHE A 44 -13.56 6.99 -1.57
C PHE A 44 -12.35 6.10 -1.18
N SER A 45 -11.75 5.43 -2.15
CA SER A 45 -10.57 4.60 -1.93
C SER A 45 -9.40 5.40 -1.39
N ARG A 46 -9.14 6.60 -1.95
CA ARG A 46 -8.06 7.47 -1.47
C ARG A 46 -8.27 7.89 -0.02
N ALA A 47 -9.48 8.33 0.34
CA ALA A 47 -9.79 8.73 1.70
C ALA A 47 -9.54 7.60 2.71
N ARG A 48 -9.86 6.34 2.34
CA ARG A 48 -9.57 5.17 3.20
C ARG A 48 -8.07 4.90 3.33
N MET A 49 -7.32 5.03 2.23
CA MET A 49 -5.85 4.90 2.25
C MET A 49 -5.19 5.95 3.15
N ASP A 50 -5.68 7.19 3.13
CA ASP A 50 -5.18 8.28 3.98
C ASP A 50 -5.43 8.02 5.47
N VAL A 51 -6.60 7.47 5.84
CA VAL A 51 -6.91 7.08 7.22
C VAL A 51 -5.95 5.99 7.71
N THR A 52 -5.77 4.93 6.92
CA THR A 52 -4.83 3.85 7.28
C THR A 52 -3.38 4.36 7.38
N GLN A 53 -2.98 5.29 6.51
CA GLN A 53 -1.65 5.91 6.61
C GLN A 53 -1.51 6.75 7.89
N ALA A 54 -2.57 7.42 8.36
CA ALA A 54 -2.57 8.14 9.62
C ALA A 54 -2.44 7.19 10.82
N GLU A 55 -3.19 6.08 10.83
CA GLU A 55 -3.09 5.04 11.87
C GLU A 55 -1.66 4.49 11.99
N LEU A 56 -1.03 4.14 10.86
CA LEU A 56 0.35 3.63 10.85
C LEU A 56 1.39 4.68 11.31
N LYS A 57 1.14 5.97 11.07
CA LYS A 57 1.96 7.06 11.60
C LYS A 57 1.85 7.15 13.10
N GLU A 58 0.63 7.06 13.63
CA GLU A 58 0.39 7.06 15.06
C GLU A 58 1.05 5.85 15.71
N GLU A 59 0.84 4.62 15.21
CA GLU A 59 1.48 3.40 15.71
C GLU A 59 3.01 3.56 15.82
N ARG A 60 3.65 4.15 14.80
CA ARG A 60 5.09 4.42 14.81
C ARG A 60 5.48 5.43 15.90
N GLN A 61 4.67 6.47 16.13
CA GLN A 61 4.90 7.45 17.19
C GLN A 61 4.74 6.85 18.58
N TRP A 62 3.82 5.90 18.78
CA TRP A 62 3.66 5.20 20.06
C TRP A 62 4.89 4.33 20.43
N CYS A 63 5.67 3.89 19.44
CA CYS A 63 6.87 3.07 19.65
C CYS A 63 8.19 3.88 19.73
N ALA A 64 8.14 5.20 19.60
CA ALA A 64 9.30 6.10 19.67
C ALA A 64 9.43 6.75 21.05
#